data_AF-A0A3M1KF40-F1
#
_entry.id   AF-A0A3M1KF40-F1
#
_cell.length_a   1.000
_cell.length_b   1.000
_cell.length_c   1.000
_cell.angle_alpha   90.00
_cell.angle_beta   90.00
_cell.angle_gamma   90.00
#
_symmetry.space_group_name_H-M   'P 1'
#
loop_
_entity.id
_entity.type
_entity.pdbx_description
1 polymer ?
#
loop_
_entity_poly.entity_id
_entity_poly.type
_entity_poly.pdbx_seq_one_letter_code
_entity_poly.pdbx_strand_id
1 'polypeptide(L)'
;MRAEQFLKRFCGAQEGGAIVEFALVFPLLASFTLAILDFSYVAFADASLEGAVREAARRGITGYVPSAGSRDQYVRQRILDAMAPFALDGEVVITTRVYGRFSDIGEPEPFSDANGNGVYDAGECFTDVNQNGLWDADMARSGLGGAGDVVVYQAQVRLMPMTPFFVHLLGRSDPAITLSASTAVRNEPFSLVQEGANGGAIEICG
;
A
#
# COMPACT_ATOMS: atom_id res chain seq x y z
N MET A 1 -48.15 13.91 -55.40
CA MET A 1 -48.82 12.76 -54.71
C MET A 1 -47.84 11.71 -54.18
N ARG A 2 -46.84 11.21 -54.94
CA ARG A 2 -45.89 10.19 -54.43
C ARG A 2 -45.01 10.65 -53.26
N ALA A 3 -44.58 11.91 -53.24
CA ALA A 3 -43.72 12.45 -52.17
C ALA A 3 -44.46 12.57 -50.81
N GLU A 4 -45.74 12.95 -50.83
CA GLU A 4 -46.55 13.06 -49.60
C GLU A 4 -46.87 11.71 -48.98
N GLN A 5 -47.07 10.67 -49.80
CA GLN A 5 -47.23 9.29 -49.32
C GLN A 5 -45.92 8.72 -48.75
N PHE A 6 -44.77 9.15 -49.29
CA PHE A 6 -43.45 8.74 -48.79
C PHE A 6 -43.16 9.34 -47.41
N LEU A 7 -43.44 10.63 -47.22
CA LEU A 7 -43.32 11.32 -45.92
C LEU A 7 -44.28 10.76 -44.86
N LYS A 8 -45.53 10.43 -45.23
CA LYS A 8 -46.48 9.78 -44.31
C LYS A 8 -46.06 8.36 -43.90
N ARG A 9 -45.40 7.59 -44.78
CA ARG A 9 -44.86 6.26 -44.43
C ARG A 9 -43.65 6.36 -43.50
N PHE A 10 -42.82 7.40 -43.65
CA PHE A 10 -41.66 7.61 -42.77
C PHE A 10 -42.07 8.03 -41.35
N CYS A 11 -43.05 8.92 -41.20
CA CYS A 11 -43.58 9.31 -39.88
C CYS A 11 -44.41 8.22 -39.18
N GLY A 12 -44.81 7.16 -39.88
CA GLY A 12 -45.56 6.03 -39.32
C GLY A 12 -44.70 4.79 -39.05
N ALA A 13 -43.39 4.83 -39.33
CA ALA A 13 -42.52 3.68 -39.18
C ALA A 13 -42.13 3.46 -37.70
N GLN A 14 -42.64 2.38 -37.10
CA GLN A 14 -42.35 1.97 -35.71
C GLN A 14 -41.19 0.97 -35.59
N GLU A 15 -40.59 0.56 -36.72
CA GLU A 15 -39.58 -0.51 -36.80
C GLU A 15 -38.23 -0.17 -36.12
N GLY A 16 -38.05 1.05 -35.59
CA GLY A 16 -36.86 1.50 -34.87
C GLY A 16 -37.01 1.74 -33.37
N GLY A 17 -38.21 1.54 -32.79
CA GLY A 17 -38.49 1.85 -31.38
C GLY A 17 -37.57 1.10 -30.40
N ALA A 18 -37.31 -0.18 -30.66
CA ALA A 18 -36.45 -1.02 -29.82
C ALA A 18 -35.00 -0.52 -29.73
N ILE A 19 -34.46 0.09 -30.79
CA ILE A 19 -33.11 0.68 -30.77
C ILE A 19 -33.07 1.91 -29.87
N VAL A 20 -34.13 2.72 -29.86
CA VAL A 20 -34.21 3.93 -29.02
C VAL A 20 -34.37 3.55 -27.56
N GLU A 21 -35.23 2.56 -27.25
CA GLU A 21 -35.38 2.03 -25.89
C GLU A 21 -34.06 1.43 -25.37
N PHE A 22 -33.37 0.65 -26.21
CA PHE A 22 -32.04 0.13 -25.87
C PHE A 22 -31.02 1.25 -25.65
N ALA A 23 -31.01 2.29 -26.48
CA ALA A 23 -30.08 3.42 -26.33
C ALA A 23 -30.26 4.19 -25.01
N LEU A 24 -31.47 4.17 -24.43
CA LEU A 24 -31.74 4.79 -23.13
C LEU A 24 -31.32 3.91 -21.95
N VAL A 25 -31.52 2.59 -22.05
CA VAL A 25 -31.21 1.64 -20.97
C VAL A 25 -29.74 1.21 -20.97
N PHE A 26 -29.12 1.13 -22.14
CA PHE A 26 -27.75 0.64 -22.30
C PHE A 26 -26.71 1.43 -21.51
N PRO A 27 -26.69 2.77 -21.48
CA PRO A 27 -25.72 3.52 -20.68
C PRO A 27 -25.81 3.18 -19.20
N LEU A 28 -27.03 2.97 -18.67
CA LEU A 28 -27.23 2.57 -17.28
C LEU A 28 -26.66 1.16 -17.05
N LEU A 29 -27.04 0.18 -17.86
CA LEU A 29 -26.56 -1.19 -17.73
C LEU A 29 -25.02 -1.31 -17.89
N ALA A 30 -24.47 -0.59 -18.87
CA ALA A 30 -23.03 -0.53 -19.11
C ALA A 30 -22.31 0.11 -17.91
N SER A 31 -22.84 1.21 -17.35
CA SER A 31 -22.25 1.85 -16.17
C SER A 31 -22.19 0.93 -14.96
N PHE A 32 -23.24 0.16 -14.69
CA PHE A 32 -23.24 -0.82 -13.60
C PHE A 32 -22.24 -1.95 -13.84
N THR A 33 -22.15 -2.44 -15.08
CA THR A 33 -21.21 -3.51 -15.43
C THR A 33 -19.76 -3.05 -15.25
N LEU A 34 -19.42 -1.86 -15.75
CA LEU A 34 -18.09 -1.27 -15.58
C LEU A 34 -17.78 -0.97 -14.11
N ALA A 35 -18.76 -0.47 -13.35
CA ALA A 35 -18.57 -0.20 -11.92
C ALA A 35 -18.27 -1.48 -11.13
N ILE A 36 -18.97 -2.58 -11.41
CA ILE A 36 -18.71 -3.88 -10.77
C ILE A 36 -17.32 -4.40 -11.14
N LEU A 37 -16.91 -4.25 -12.42
CA LEU A 37 -15.59 -4.66 -12.88
C LEU A 37 -14.47 -3.86 -12.21
N ASP A 38 -14.59 -2.53 -12.15
CA ASP A 38 -13.60 -1.68 -11.47
C ASP A 38 -13.53 -2.01 -9.97
N PHE A 39 -14.68 -2.19 -9.31
CA PHE A 39 -14.71 -2.60 -7.91
C PHE A 39 -14.00 -3.94 -7.69
N SER A 40 -14.28 -4.92 -8.56
CA SER A 40 -13.65 -6.24 -8.49
C SER A 40 -12.14 -6.17 -8.74
N TYR A 41 -11.72 -5.32 -9.69
CA TYR A 41 -10.31 -5.08 -9.99
C TYR A 41 -9.56 -4.47 -8.81
N VAL A 42 -10.12 -3.44 -8.17
CA VAL A 42 -9.55 -2.81 -6.98
C VAL A 42 -9.45 -3.81 -5.82
N ALA A 43 -10.52 -4.55 -5.55
CA ALA A 43 -10.52 -5.57 -4.49
C ALA A 43 -9.50 -6.69 -4.77
N PHE A 44 -9.34 -7.09 -6.02
CA PHE A 44 -8.35 -8.08 -6.42
C PHE A 44 -6.91 -7.58 -6.28
N ALA A 45 -6.66 -6.31 -6.62
CA ALA A 45 -5.37 -5.66 -6.42
C ALA A 45 -5.00 -5.56 -4.93
N ASP A 46 -5.97 -5.19 -4.10
CA ASP A 46 -5.79 -5.07 -2.65
C ASP A 46 -5.46 -6.42 -2.00
N ALA A 47 -6.26 -7.46 -2.31
CA ALA A 47 -5.98 -8.83 -1.86
C ALA A 47 -4.63 -9.36 -2.36
N SER A 48 -4.23 -9.00 -3.59
CA SER A 48 -2.93 -9.36 -4.14
C SER A 48 -1.79 -8.67 -3.40
N LEU A 49 -1.94 -7.40 -3.03
CA LEU A 49 -0.98 -6.62 -2.26
C LEU A 49 -0.82 -7.19 -0.85
N GLU A 50 -1.92 -7.45 -0.14
CA GLU A 50 -1.91 -8.09 1.18
C GLU A 50 -1.22 -9.45 1.16
N GLY A 51 -1.59 -10.29 0.19
CA GLY A 51 -0.96 -11.60 -0.01
C GLY A 51 0.54 -11.49 -0.28
N ALA A 52 0.96 -10.51 -1.10
CA ALA A 52 2.35 -10.28 -1.40
C ALA A 52 3.15 -9.80 -0.19
N VAL A 53 2.61 -8.87 0.59
CA VAL A 53 3.23 -8.36 1.83
C VAL A 53 3.36 -9.49 2.87
N ARG A 54 2.34 -10.33 3.02
CA ARG A 54 2.40 -11.50 3.92
C ARG A 54 3.44 -12.52 3.49
N GLU A 55 3.54 -12.80 2.20
CA GLU A 55 4.54 -13.70 1.64
C GLU A 55 5.96 -13.13 1.78
N ALA A 56 6.12 -11.83 1.55
CA ALA A 56 7.37 -11.10 1.72
C ALA A 56 7.85 -11.16 3.19
N ALA A 57 6.94 -10.93 4.15
CA ALA A 57 7.24 -11.06 5.56
C ALA A 57 7.64 -12.49 5.96
N ARG A 58 6.91 -13.51 5.47
CA ARG A 58 7.24 -14.93 5.71
C ARG A 58 8.66 -15.28 5.27
N ARG A 59 9.10 -14.75 4.13
CA ARG A 59 10.47 -14.95 3.63
C ARG A 59 11.50 -14.14 4.41
N GLY A 60 11.11 -12.95 4.85
CA GLY A 60 11.92 -12.10 5.71
C GLY A 60 12.32 -12.81 7.01
N ILE A 61 11.37 -13.50 7.65
CA ILE A 61 11.51 -14.12 8.97
C ILE A 61 12.76 -15.01 9.15
N THR A 62 13.18 -15.77 8.13
CA THR A 62 14.22 -16.81 8.30
C THR A 62 15.66 -16.30 8.11
N GLY A 63 15.85 -15.02 7.78
CA GLY A 63 17.18 -14.48 7.52
C GLY A 63 17.84 -15.00 6.23
N TYR A 64 17.12 -15.74 5.39
CA TYR A 64 17.65 -16.32 4.15
C TYR A 64 18.09 -15.22 3.16
N VAL A 65 19.35 -15.29 2.73
CA VAL A 65 19.92 -14.46 1.67
C VAL A 65 20.11 -15.34 0.42
N PRO A 66 19.47 -15.05 -0.72
CA PRO A 66 19.74 -15.80 -1.95
C PRO A 66 21.18 -15.61 -2.42
N SER A 67 21.70 -16.57 -3.18
CA SER A 67 23.09 -16.54 -3.72
C SER A 67 23.38 -15.36 -4.66
N ALA A 68 22.35 -14.69 -5.17
CA ALA A 68 22.44 -13.48 -5.96
C ALA A 68 21.52 -12.39 -5.36
N GLY A 69 22.12 -11.38 -4.72
CA GLY A 69 21.43 -10.21 -4.20
C GLY A 69 21.36 -10.13 -2.67
N SER A 70 20.65 -9.12 -2.16
CA SER A 70 20.42 -8.93 -0.72
C SER A 70 19.08 -9.54 -0.28
N ARG A 71 18.96 -9.86 1.02
CA ARG A 71 17.67 -10.27 1.65
C ARG A 71 16.58 -9.24 1.40
N ASP A 72 16.93 -7.95 1.47
CA ASP A 72 16.01 -6.84 1.20
C ASP A 72 15.50 -6.85 -0.24
N GLN A 73 16.39 -6.98 -1.22
CA GLN A 73 16.00 -7.10 -2.62
C GLN A 73 15.08 -8.30 -2.84
N TYR A 74 15.40 -9.45 -2.23
CA TYR A 74 14.59 -10.66 -2.35
C TYR A 74 13.14 -10.48 -1.86
N VAL A 75 12.98 -9.80 -0.71
CA VAL A 75 11.66 -9.48 -0.14
C VAL A 75 10.93 -8.46 -1.02
N ARG A 76 11.60 -7.39 -1.44
CA ARG A 76 11.00 -6.31 -2.24
C ARG A 76 10.53 -6.81 -3.60
N GLN A 77 11.33 -7.63 -4.29
CA GLN A 77 10.97 -8.20 -5.60
C GLN A 77 9.66 -8.98 -5.53
N ARG A 78 9.36 -9.67 -4.42
CA ARG A 78 8.11 -10.42 -4.31
C ARG A 78 6.85 -9.55 -4.37
N ILE A 79 6.94 -8.33 -3.86
CA ILE A 79 5.84 -7.34 -3.90
C ILE A 79 5.77 -6.71 -5.29
N LEU A 80 6.92 -6.37 -5.88
CA LEU A 80 7.00 -5.83 -7.24
C LEU A 80 6.41 -6.81 -8.27
N ASP A 81 6.79 -8.09 -8.20
CA ASP A 81 6.26 -9.15 -9.07
C ASP A 81 4.74 -9.32 -8.94
N ALA A 82 4.22 -9.22 -7.71
CA ALA A 82 2.79 -9.32 -7.47
C ALA A 82 2.02 -8.14 -8.07
N MET A 83 2.62 -6.95 -8.04
CA MET A 83 2.00 -5.70 -8.49
C MET A 83 2.23 -5.41 -9.97
N ALA A 84 3.18 -6.07 -10.63
CA ALA A 84 3.50 -5.90 -12.05
C ALA A 84 2.30 -6.03 -13.03
N PRO A 85 1.29 -6.89 -12.79
CA PRO A 85 0.12 -6.98 -13.68
C PRO A 85 -0.85 -5.79 -13.56
N PHE A 86 -0.69 -4.93 -12.56
CA PHE A 86 -1.62 -3.83 -12.29
C PHE A 86 -1.11 -2.51 -12.86
N ALA A 87 -2.04 -1.64 -13.30
CA ALA A 87 -1.69 -0.30 -13.75
C ALA A 87 -1.51 0.61 -12.53
N LEU A 88 -0.31 1.15 -12.34
CA LEU A 88 0.03 1.98 -11.18
C LEU A 88 0.39 3.41 -11.60
N ASP A 89 0.03 4.38 -10.75
CA ASP A 89 0.45 5.77 -10.84
C ASP A 89 1.68 6.03 -9.96
N GLY A 90 2.86 5.74 -10.52
CA GLY A 90 4.15 5.88 -9.85
C GLY A 90 4.72 4.57 -9.34
N GLU A 91 5.66 4.67 -8.40
CA GLU A 91 6.40 3.53 -7.88
C GLU A 91 5.68 2.84 -6.71
N VAL A 92 5.97 1.55 -6.52
CA VAL A 92 5.55 0.80 -5.32
C VAL A 92 6.40 1.24 -4.14
N VAL A 93 5.79 1.89 -3.16
CA VAL A 93 6.48 2.33 -1.95
C VAL A 93 6.50 1.18 -0.95
N ILE A 94 7.68 0.60 -0.72
CA ILE A 94 7.88 -0.49 0.25
C ILE A 94 8.75 0.03 1.38
N THR A 95 8.21 0.03 2.59
CA THR A 95 8.90 0.44 3.81
C THR A 95 8.98 -0.72 4.79
N THR A 96 10.13 -0.82 5.45
CA THR A 96 10.39 -1.83 6.48
C THR A 96 10.87 -1.12 7.73
N ARG A 97 10.16 -1.36 8.84
CA ARG A 97 10.44 -0.75 10.15
C ARG A 97 10.79 -1.84 11.15
N VAL A 98 11.91 -1.69 11.83
CA VAL A 98 12.46 -2.67 12.77
C VAL A 98 12.30 -2.14 14.19
N TYR A 99 11.81 -3.00 15.07
CA TYR A 99 11.52 -2.75 16.48
C TYR A 99 12.07 -3.88 17.35
N GLY A 100 12.35 -3.61 18.62
CA GLY A 100 12.73 -4.65 19.59
C GLY A 100 11.54 -5.53 19.99
N ARG A 101 10.36 -4.91 20.16
CA ARG A 101 9.12 -5.57 20.61
C ARG A 101 7.92 -5.10 19.80
N PHE A 102 6.83 -5.87 19.88
CA PHE A 102 5.57 -5.49 19.23
C PHE A 102 4.90 -4.28 19.89
N SER A 103 5.17 -4.06 21.19
CA SER A 103 4.69 -2.88 21.94
C SER A 103 5.32 -1.58 21.47
N ASP A 104 6.47 -1.65 20.79
CA ASP A 104 7.27 -0.49 20.44
C ASP A 104 6.85 0.09 19.07
N ILE A 105 5.91 -0.57 18.39
CA ILE A 105 5.46 -0.19 17.05
C ILE A 105 4.69 1.14 17.12
N GLY A 106 5.28 2.18 16.51
CA GLY A 106 4.70 3.53 16.48
C GLY A 106 4.89 4.32 17.78
N GLU A 107 5.69 3.81 18.71
CA GLU A 107 6.04 4.52 19.94
C GLU A 107 7.24 5.45 19.67
N PRO A 108 7.27 6.64 20.30
CA PRO A 108 8.40 7.55 20.21
C PRO A 108 9.59 7.04 21.01
N GLU A 109 10.77 7.55 20.72
CA GLU A 109 11.96 7.26 21.51
C GLU A 109 11.78 7.71 22.97
N PRO A 110 12.16 6.88 23.96
CA PRO A 110 12.04 7.24 25.37
C PRO A 110 12.88 8.48 25.68
N PHE A 111 12.30 9.44 26.40
CA PHE A 111 13.00 10.65 26.81
C PHE A 111 12.76 10.97 28.29
N SER A 112 13.67 11.75 28.86
CA SER A 112 13.59 12.27 30.21
C SER A 112 12.86 13.61 30.20
N ASP A 113 11.57 13.57 30.46
CA ASP A 113 10.71 14.75 30.64
C ASP A 113 11.10 15.51 31.92
N ALA A 114 11.99 16.48 31.78
CA ALA A 114 12.52 17.27 32.88
C ALA A 114 11.54 18.34 33.37
N ASN A 115 10.62 18.77 32.50
CA ASN A 115 9.68 19.85 32.78
C ASN A 115 8.24 19.36 33.07
N GLY A 116 7.96 18.08 32.86
CA GLY A 116 6.71 17.40 33.20
C GLY A 116 5.57 17.63 32.21
N ASN A 117 5.84 17.99 30.96
CA ASN A 117 4.81 18.32 29.97
C ASN A 117 4.37 17.13 29.09
N GLY A 118 5.05 15.99 29.19
CA GLY A 118 4.77 14.77 28.43
C GLY A 118 5.15 14.82 26.95
N VAL A 119 5.97 15.78 26.51
CA VAL A 119 6.46 15.94 25.14
C VAL A 119 7.95 16.16 25.16
N TYR A 120 8.68 15.61 24.18
CA TYR A 120 10.11 15.88 24.08
C TYR A 120 10.37 17.36 23.78
N ASP A 121 11.17 18.00 24.63
CA ASP A 121 11.68 19.35 24.40
C ASP A 121 13.17 19.36 24.05
N ALA A 122 13.58 20.34 23.24
CA ALA A 122 15.00 20.56 22.96
C ALA A 122 15.76 20.86 24.25
N GLY A 123 16.81 20.09 24.55
CA GLY A 123 17.53 20.13 25.83
C GLY A 123 17.32 18.89 26.69
N GLU A 124 16.31 18.07 26.41
CA GLU A 124 16.02 16.86 27.18
C GLU A 124 16.85 15.67 26.72
N CYS A 125 17.18 14.77 27.65
CA CYS A 125 17.87 13.54 27.31
C CYS A 125 16.88 12.56 26.65
N PHE A 126 17.30 11.88 25.58
CA PHE A 126 16.54 10.80 24.97
C PHE A 126 17.38 9.55 24.73
N THR A 127 16.72 8.41 24.67
CA THR A 127 17.29 7.11 24.34
C THR A 127 17.17 6.90 22.83
N ASP A 128 18.27 7.13 22.12
CA ASP A 128 18.41 6.91 20.68
C ASP A 128 18.44 5.39 20.38
N VAL A 129 17.28 4.86 20.03
CA VAL A 129 17.04 3.44 19.75
C VAL A 129 17.49 3.10 18.33
N ASN A 130 17.27 3.99 17.37
CA ASN A 130 17.56 3.73 15.96
C ASN A 130 18.95 4.21 15.50
N GLN A 131 19.69 4.90 16.37
CA GLN A 131 21.05 5.42 16.22
C GLN A 131 21.20 6.49 15.13
N ASN A 132 20.21 7.36 14.97
CA ASN A 132 20.29 8.47 14.02
C ASN A 132 20.74 9.80 14.66
N GLY A 133 20.91 9.83 15.99
CA GLY A 133 21.33 11.02 16.75
C GLY A 133 20.25 12.10 16.93
N LEU A 134 18.99 11.80 16.63
CA LEU A 134 17.85 12.71 16.73
C LEU A 134 16.69 12.01 17.43
N TRP A 135 15.93 12.73 18.24
CA TRP A 135 14.71 12.16 18.81
C TRP A 135 13.67 11.93 17.71
N ASP A 136 13.15 10.71 17.61
CA ASP A 136 12.08 10.36 16.69
C ASP A 136 10.74 10.08 17.38
N ALA A 137 9.66 10.52 16.72
CA ALA A 137 8.30 10.16 17.08
C ALA A 137 7.94 8.69 16.78
N ASP A 138 8.78 7.99 15.99
CA ASP A 138 8.71 6.54 15.76
C ASP A 138 10.12 5.98 15.87
N MET A 139 10.39 5.19 16.91
CA MET A 139 11.71 4.63 17.21
C MET A 139 12.19 3.56 16.21
N ALA A 140 11.46 3.36 15.11
CA ALA A 140 11.76 2.40 14.06
C ALA A 140 13.15 2.61 13.45
N ARG A 141 13.90 1.51 13.34
CA ARG A 141 15.09 1.46 12.48
C ARG A 141 14.73 0.93 11.10
N SER A 142 15.34 1.48 10.06
CA SER A 142 15.15 0.97 8.69
C SER A 142 15.85 -0.38 8.48
N GLY A 143 15.25 -1.26 7.66
CA GLY A 143 15.86 -2.53 7.23
C GLY A 143 15.05 -3.76 7.63
N LEU A 144 15.70 -4.93 7.65
CA LEU A 144 15.02 -6.22 7.91
C LEU A 144 15.31 -6.83 9.29
N GLY A 145 16.03 -6.10 10.14
CA GLY A 145 16.38 -6.53 11.49
C GLY A 145 17.24 -7.79 11.56
N GLY A 146 17.77 -8.02 12.75
CA GLY A 146 18.50 -9.23 13.12
C GLY A 146 17.58 -10.34 13.63
N ALA A 147 18.20 -11.38 14.20
CA ALA A 147 17.48 -12.48 14.84
C ALA A 147 16.66 -11.97 16.04
N GLY A 148 15.39 -12.35 16.11
CA GLY A 148 14.50 -11.97 17.21
C GLY A 148 13.90 -10.56 17.11
N ASP A 149 14.34 -9.71 16.19
CA ASP A 149 13.74 -8.38 15.96
C ASP A 149 12.31 -8.51 15.42
N VAL A 150 11.47 -7.52 15.74
CA VAL A 150 10.14 -7.34 15.14
C VAL A 150 10.28 -6.44 13.92
N VAL A 151 9.73 -6.87 12.78
CA VAL A 151 9.78 -6.13 11.53
C VAL A 151 8.37 -5.92 11.02
N VAL A 152 8.02 -4.66 10.79
CA VAL A 152 6.79 -4.25 10.12
C VAL A 152 7.10 -4.03 8.64
N TYR A 153 6.49 -4.84 7.80
CA TYR A 153 6.51 -4.69 6.35
C TYR A 153 5.28 -3.90 5.94
N GLN A 154 5.47 -2.80 5.22
CA GLN A 154 4.39 -2.02 4.65
C GLN A 154 4.65 -1.79 3.17
N ALA A 155 3.60 -1.92 2.37
CA ALA A 155 3.61 -1.56 0.97
C ALA A 155 2.44 -0.62 0.68
N GLN A 156 2.69 0.35 -0.18
CA GLN A 156 1.69 1.29 -0.67
C GLN A 156 1.83 1.42 -2.19
N VAL A 157 0.70 1.35 -2.88
CA VAL A 157 0.61 1.53 -4.33
C VAL A 157 -0.51 2.49 -4.65
N ARG A 158 -0.39 3.19 -5.78
CA ARG A 158 -1.46 4.04 -6.33
C ARG A 158 -2.02 3.32 -7.55
N LEU A 159 -3.13 2.62 -7.38
CA LEU A 159 -3.77 1.84 -8.43
C LEU A 159 -4.57 2.74 -9.37
N MET A 160 -4.37 2.60 -10.68
CA MET A 160 -5.26 3.19 -11.69
C MET A 160 -6.42 2.23 -11.97
N PRO A 161 -7.68 2.65 -11.80
CA PRO A 161 -8.84 1.83 -12.16
C PRO A 161 -8.87 1.57 -13.68
N MET A 162 -9.54 0.49 -14.11
CA MET A 162 -9.61 0.14 -15.53
C MET A 162 -10.42 1.18 -16.32
N THR A 163 -11.44 1.75 -15.69
CA THR A 163 -12.18 2.88 -16.25
C THR A 163 -12.12 4.11 -15.35
N PRO A 164 -11.92 5.32 -15.92
CA PRO A 164 -11.99 6.56 -15.15
C PRO A 164 -13.45 6.97 -14.84
N PHE A 165 -14.43 6.14 -15.20
CA PHE A 165 -15.86 6.47 -15.13
C PHE A 165 -16.31 6.71 -13.69
N PHE A 166 -15.97 5.80 -12.78
CA PHE A 166 -16.38 5.90 -11.37
C PHE A 166 -15.76 7.11 -10.67
N VAL A 167 -14.49 7.40 -10.97
CA VAL A 167 -13.77 8.56 -10.41
C VAL A 167 -14.42 9.87 -10.89
N HIS A 168 -14.70 10.00 -12.19
CA HIS A 168 -15.36 11.18 -12.74
C HIS A 168 -16.78 11.36 -12.20
N LEU A 169 -17.54 10.27 -12.05
CA LEU A 169 -18.88 10.30 -11.49
C LEU A 169 -18.89 10.79 -10.02
N LEU A 170 -17.87 10.41 -9.25
CA LEU A 170 -17.68 10.87 -7.86
C LEU A 170 -17.12 12.30 -7.75
N GLY A 171 -16.82 12.97 -8.87
CA GLY A 171 -16.23 14.31 -8.87
C GLY A 171 -14.81 14.36 -8.30
N ARG A 172 -14.09 13.23 -8.27
CA ARG A 172 -12.68 13.21 -7.85
C ARG A 172 -11.79 13.67 -8.99
N SER A 173 -10.82 14.53 -8.69
CA SER A 173 -9.80 15.01 -9.62
C SER A 173 -8.62 14.04 -9.77
N ASP A 174 -8.31 13.27 -8.72
CA ASP A 174 -7.29 12.21 -8.77
C ASP A 174 -7.95 10.86 -9.09
N PRO A 175 -7.63 10.25 -10.25
CA PRO A 175 -8.15 8.94 -10.63
C PRO A 175 -7.48 7.77 -9.92
N ALA A 176 -6.32 7.97 -9.30
CA ALA A 176 -5.63 6.89 -8.62
C ALA A 176 -6.26 6.58 -7.24
N ILE A 177 -6.32 5.29 -6.92
CA ILE A 177 -6.78 4.77 -5.63
C ILE A 177 -5.55 4.26 -4.88
N THR A 178 -5.27 4.84 -3.73
CA THR A 178 -4.16 4.39 -2.87
C THR A 178 -4.56 3.13 -2.12
N LEU A 179 -3.83 2.04 -2.35
CA LEU A 179 -3.92 0.80 -1.59
C LEU A 179 -2.71 0.70 -0.66
N SER A 180 -2.92 0.20 0.56
CA SER A 180 -1.83 -0.05 1.49
C SER A 180 -2.08 -1.34 2.27
N ALA A 181 -1.05 -2.18 2.33
CA ALA A 181 -1.04 -3.38 3.16
C ALA A 181 0.15 -3.32 4.12
N SER A 182 -0.05 -3.83 5.33
CA SER A 182 1.02 -3.96 6.30
C SER A 182 0.92 -5.25 7.09
N THR A 183 2.06 -5.76 7.56
CA THR A 183 2.12 -6.92 8.45
C THR A 183 3.33 -6.81 9.36
N ALA A 184 3.18 -7.24 10.61
CA ALA A 184 4.25 -7.28 11.60
C ALA A 184 4.61 -8.74 11.89
N VAL A 185 5.91 -9.05 11.86
CA VAL A 185 6.43 -10.39 12.15
C VAL A 185 7.66 -10.30 13.04
N ARG A 186 7.94 -11.36 13.79
CA ARG A 186 9.21 -11.49 14.53
C ARG A 186 10.12 -12.43 13.75
N ASN A 187 11.36 -12.02 13.54
CA ASN A 187 12.36 -12.85 12.88
C ASN A 187 12.68 -14.08 13.75
N GLU A 188 12.94 -15.22 13.11
CA GLU A 188 13.36 -16.42 13.84
C GLU A 188 14.69 -16.17 14.56
N PRO A 189 14.96 -16.91 15.65
CA PRO A 189 16.30 -16.99 16.20
C PRO A 189 17.18 -17.80 15.24
N PHE A 190 17.80 -17.14 14.25
CA PHE A 190 18.81 -17.77 13.40
C PHE A 190 20.21 -17.55 13.99
N SER A 191 20.97 -18.64 14.12
CA SER A 191 22.36 -18.57 14.54
C SER A 191 23.22 -18.12 13.35
N LEU A 192 23.52 -16.83 13.28
CA LEU A 192 24.72 -16.35 12.64
C LEU A 192 25.44 -15.49 13.68
N VAL A 193 26.71 -15.80 13.87
CA VAL A 193 27.76 -15.04 14.57
C VAL A 193 27.30 -13.63 14.91
N GLN A 194 27.45 -13.23 16.19
CA GLN A 194 27.35 -11.85 16.68
C GLN A 194 27.73 -10.81 15.60
N GLU A 195 26.80 -10.45 14.71
CA GLU A 195 26.85 -9.17 14.03
C GLU A 195 26.49 -8.21 15.14
N GLY A 196 27.52 -7.52 15.63
CA GLY A 196 27.52 -6.86 16.92
C GLY A 196 26.20 -6.16 17.21
N ALA A 197 25.45 -6.73 18.16
CA ALA A 197 24.57 -5.98 19.03
C ALA A 197 25.40 -5.07 19.97
N ASN A 198 26.43 -4.40 19.44
CA ASN A 198 27.20 -3.34 20.07
C ASN A 198 26.79 -2.01 19.46
N GLY A 199 25.49 -1.78 19.56
CA GLY A 199 24.83 -0.50 19.48
C GLY A 199 23.56 -0.68 20.27
N GLY A 200 23.69 -0.89 21.58
CA GLY A 200 22.54 -0.72 22.47
C GLY A 200 22.03 0.71 22.34
N ALA A 201 20.75 0.93 22.61
CA ALA A 201 20.20 2.27 22.57
C ALA A 201 21.07 3.24 23.38
N ILE A 202 21.40 4.39 22.81
CA ILE A 202 22.37 5.34 23.36
C ILE A 202 21.58 6.48 23.99
N GLU A 203 21.89 6.84 25.24
CA GLU A 203 21.32 8.04 25.83
C GLU A 203 22.07 9.28 25.30
N ILE A 204 21.33 10.20 24.67
CA ILE A 204 21.83 11.47 24.16
C ILE A 204 21.19 12.59 24.97
N CYS A 205 22.02 13.46 25.52
CA CYS A 205 21.61 14.68 26.24
C CYS A 205 22.19 15.89 25.52
N GLY A 206 21.38 16.86 25.12
CA GLY A 206 21.83 18.03 24.37
C GLY A 206 20.85 19.18 24.39
#